data_AF-A0A7W0WGC0-F1
#
_entry.id   AF-A0A7W0WGC0-F1
#
_cell.length_a   1.000
_cell.length_b   1.000
_cell.length_c   1.000
_cell.angle_alpha   90.00
_cell.angle_beta   90.00
_cell.angle_gamma   90.00
#
_symmetry.space_group_name_H-M   'P 1'
#
loop_
_entity.id
_entity.type
_entity.pdbx_description
1 polymer ?
#
loop_
_entity_poly.entity_id
_entity_poly.type
_entity_poly.pdbx_seq_one_letter_code
_entity_poly.pdbx_strand_id
1 'polypeptide(L)'
;LLQAVSMGGAFTGFSIAGDFENGFARRLMLAASNRYGIILGYTIASLVRAIMTGTLVTVFALVTGMPISGGFDLFGLIALALLANIAATLFGAGVAMLLRTQQAGPVIRTPIFLVLFLAPVFVPLDLLSGWIETVARLNPFTHILEAARGFLAGDPTGVAAAFTTSAVLILILALWAVYGLRSAERAG
;
A
#
# COMPACT_ATOMS: atom_id res chain seq x y z
N LEU A 1 7.07 1.28 11.32
CA LEU A 1 5.60 1.30 11.09
C LEU A 1 5.26 1.39 9.61
N LEU A 2 5.70 2.43 8.89
CA LEU A 2 5.33 2.63 7.48
C LEU A 2 5.73 1.49 6.54
N GLN A 3 6.97 0.99 6.65
CA GLN A 3 7.39 -0.21 5.92
C GLN A 3 6.55 -1.45 6.27
N ALA A 4 6.28 -1.69 7.56
CA ALA A 4 5.51 -2.85 8.01
C ALA A 4 4.05 -2.81 7.50
N VAL A 5 3.40 -1.66 7.57
CA VAL A 5 2.02 -1.46 7.10
C VAL A 5 1.93 -1.54 5.58
N SER A 6 2.93 -1.01 4.88
CA SER A 6 2.97 -1.01 3.40
C SER A 6 3.31 -2.38 2.83
N MET A 7 4.27 -3.09 3.44
CA MET A 7 4.51 -4.50 3.11
C MET A 7 3.29 -5.37 3.43
N GLY A 8 2.58 -5.11 4.53
CA GLY A 8 1.29 -5.76 4.82
C GLY A 8 0.24 -5.59 3.71
N GLY A 9 0.20 -4.42 3.06
CA GLY A 9 -0.67 -4.16 1.90
C GLY A 9 -0.22 -4.96 0.68
N ALA A 10 1.09 -5.02 0.43
CA ALA A 10 1.67 -5.86 -0.62
C ALA A 10 1.35 -7.34 -0.43
N PHE A 11 1.40 -7.86 0.81
CA PHE A 11 1.00 -9.22 1.16
C PHE A 11 -0.48 -9.51 0.86
N THR A 12 -1.35 -8.50 0.88
CA THR A 12 -2.77 -8.68 0.54
C THR A 12 -2.96 -9.03 -0.94
N GLY A 13 -2.14 -8.47 -1.84
CA GLY A 13 -2.14 -8.86 -3.26
C GLY A 13 -1.84 -10.35 -3.48
N PHE A 14 -1.00 -10.95 -2.63
CA PHE A 14 -0.72 -12.40 -2.66
C PHE A 14 -1.89 -13.23 -2.16
N SER A 15 -2.56 -12.79 -1.09
CA SER A 15 -3.77 -13.46 -0.60
C SER A 15 -4.86 -13.48 -1.68
N ILE A 16 -5.05 -12.37 -2.39
CA ILE A 16 -6.00 -12.30 -3.52
C ILE A 16 -5.60 -13.26 -4.64
N ALA A 17 -4.32 -13.30 -5.02
CA ALA A 17 -3.82 -14.24 -6.03
C ALA A 17 -4.02 -15.71 -5.60
N GLY A 18 -3.87 -16.02 -4.30
CA GLY A 18 -4.11 -17.35 -3.73
C GLY A 18 -5.57 -17.77 -3.81
N ASP A 19 -6.47 -16.82 -3.56
CA ASP A 19 -7.91 -17.08 -3.65
C ASP A 19 -8.38 -17.39 -5.08
N PHE A 20 -7.70 -16.86 -6.10
CA PHE A 20 -7.95 -17.22 -7.51
C PHE A 20 -7.50 -18.66 -7.83
N GLU A 21 -6.36 -19.11 -7.29
CA GLU A 21 -5.87 -20.48 -7.51
C GLU A 21 -6.72 -21.52 -6.79
N ASN A 22 -7.19 -21.23 -5.58
CA ASN A 22 -8.11 -22.10 -4.84
C ASN A 22 -9.54 -22.10 -5.43
N GLY A 23 -9.78 -21.35 -6.51
CA GLY A 23 -11.09 -21.19 -7.14
C GLY A 23 -12.11 -20.42 -6.30
N PHE A 24 -11.73 -19.94 -5.12
CA PHE A 24 -12.59 -19.16 -4.22
C PHE A 24 -12.97 -17.83 -4.84
N ALA A 25 -12.01 -17.10 -5.41
CA ALA A 25 -12.30 -15.82 -6.07
C ALA A 25 -13.25 -16.00 -7.26
N ARG A 26 -13.13 -17.10 -8.01
CA ARG A 26 -14.05 -17.43 -9.12
C ARG A 26 -15.46 -17.74 -8.62
N ARG A 27 -15.61 -18.46 -7.50
CA ARG A 27 -16.91 -18.69 -6.84
C ARG A 27 -17.50 -17.39 -6.30
N LEU A 28 -16.67 -16.52 -5.73
CA LEU A 28 -17.10 -15.22 -5.22
C LEU A 28 -17.58 -14.31 -6.35
N MET A 29 -16.93 -14.32 -7.51
CA MET A 29 -17.36 -13.62 -8.72
C MET A 29 -18.69 -14.13 -9.29
N LEU A 30 -18.98 -15.41 -9.11
CA LEU A 30 -20.26 -16.02 -9.51
C LEU A 30 -21.38 -15.72 -8.49
N ALA A 31 -21.05 -15.67 -7.20
CA ALA A 31 -22.02 -15.43 -6.12
C ALA A 31 -22.34 -13.95 -5.88
N ALA A 32 -21.42 -13.04 -6.19
CA ALA A 32 -21.59 -11.61 -5.93
C ALA A 32 -22.49 -10.95 -6.99
N SER A 33 -23.63 -10.41 -6.54
CA SER A 33 -24.51 -9.56 -7.37
C SER A 33 -23.81 -8.28 -7.84
N ASN A 34 -22.89 -7.73 -7.03
CA ASN A 34 -22.03 -6.61 -7.39
C ASN A 34 -20.54 -6.97 -7.22
N ARG A 35 -19.84 -7.11 -8.34
CA ARG A 35 -18.42 -7.52 -8.39
C ARG A 35 -17.45 -6.46 -7.85
N TYR A 36 -17.84 -5.18 -7.81
CA TYR A 36 -17.07 -4.13 -7.13
C TYR A 36 -16.97 -4.39 -5.61
N GLY A 37 -17.95 -5.09 -5.04
CA GLY A 37 -17.93 -5.51 -3.64
C GLY A 37 -16.76 -6.44 -3.29
N ILE A 38 -16.20 -7.15 -4.27
CA ILE A 38 -15.04 -8.03 -4.07
C ILE A 38 -13.78 -7.21 -3.79
N ILE A 39 -13.53 -6.18 -4.60
CA ILE A 39 -12.39 -5.26 -4.39
C ILE A 39 -12.54 -4.56 -3.03
N LEU A 40 -13.74 -4.07 -2.72
CA LEU A 40 -14.02 -3.43 -1.43
C LEU A 40 -13.80 -4.38 -0.26
N GLY A 41 -14.26 -5.63 -0.35
CA GLY A 41 -14.05 -6.64 0.69
C GLY A 41 -12.56 -6.90 0.97
N TYR A 42 -11.76 -7.06 -0.08
CA TYR A 42 -10.31 -7.22 0.07
C TYR A 42 -9.63 -5.98 0.63
N THR A 43 -10.07 -4.79 0.22
CA THR A 43 -9.53 -3.52 0.73
C THR A 43 -9.88 -3.33 2.21
N ILE A 44 -11.10 -3.69 2.63
CA ILE A 44 -11.50 -3.64 4.04
C ILE A 44 -10.69 -4.66 4.86
N ALA A 45 -10.51 -5.88 4.34
CA ALA A 45 -9.70 -6.90 5.00
C ALA A 45 -8.23 -6.45 5.16
N SER A 46 -7.67 -5.78 4.15
CA SER A 46 -6.31 -5.23 4.21
C SER A 46 -6.21 -4.13 5.27
N LEU A 47 -7.21 -3.25 5.34
CA LEU A 47 -7.29 -2.17 6.33
C LEU A 47 -7.40 -2.70 7.76
N VAL A 48 -8.24 -3.70 8.00
CA VAL A 48 -8.35 -4.32 9.34
C VAL A 48 -7.01 -4.91 9.77
N ARG A 49 -6.32 -5.63 8.87
CA ARG A 49 -4.99 -6.16 9.13
C ARG A 49 -3.96 -5.05 9.39
N ALA A 50 -3.98 -4.00 8.58
CA ALA A 50 -3.10 -2.84 8.72
C ALA A 50 -3.30 -2.12 10.05
N ILE A 51 -4.56 -1.95 10.48
CA ILE A 51 -4.91 -1.36 11.78
C ILE A 51 -4.40 -2.27 12.91
N MET A 52 -4.64 -3.58 12.85
CA MET A 52 -4.13 -4.50 13.87
C MET A 52 -2.59 -4.44 14.00
N THR A 53 -1.88 -4.54 12.87
CA THR A 53 -0.41 -4.44 12.86
C THR A 53 0.07 -3.06 13.33
N GLY A 54 -0.58 -1.99 12.88
CA GLY A 54 -0.28 -0.62 13.28
C GLY A 54 -0.44 -0.42 14.79
N THR A 55 -1.56 -0.88 15.36
CA THR A 55 -1.83 -0.82 16.80
C THR A 55 -0.77 -1.59 17.59
N LEU A 56 -0.44 -2.82 17.19
CA LEU A 56 0.59 -3.61 17.87
C LEU A 56 1.94 -2.89 17.86
N VAL A 57 2.38 -2.40 16.70
CA VAL A 57 3.67 -1.68 16.58
C VAL A 57 3.68 -0.41 17.42
N THR A 58 2.58 0.35 17.44
CA THR A 58 2.46 1.56 18.27
C THR A 58 2.50 1.23 19.75
N VAL A 59 1.81 0.18 20.19
CA VAL A 59 1.86 -0.28 21.59
C VAL A 59 3.28 -0.67 21.98
N PHE A 60 3.98 -1.45 21.16
CA PHE A 60 5.38 -1.79 21.41
C PHE A 60 6.28 -0.55 21.47
N ALA A 61 6.12 0.40 20.55
CA ALA A 61 6.90 1.64 20.54
C ALA A 61 6.72 2.44 21.84
N LEU A 62 5.48 2.56 22.33
CA LEU A 62 5.17 3.19 23.61
C LEU A 62 5.79 2.45 24.80
N VAL A 63 5.70 1.12 24.83
CA VAL A 63 6.29 0.28 25.90
C VAL A 63 7.82 0.40 25.92
N THR A 64 8.47 0.51 24.76
CA THR A 64 9.92 0.70 24.65
C THR A 64 10.39 2.10 25.02
N GLY A 65 9.49 3.02 25.38
CA GLY A 65 9.83 4.39 25.76
C GLY A 65 10.23 5.28 24.59
N MET A 66 9.80 4.97 23.36
CA MET A 66 10.06 5.82 22.22
C MET A 66 9.37 7.18 22.45
N PRO A 67 10.10 8.31 22.29
CA PRO A 67 9.51 9.64 22.42
C PRO A 67 8.61 9.89 21.22
N ILE A 68 7.38 9.42 21.30
CA ILE A 68 6.33 9.78 20.36
C ILE A 68 5.81 11.13 20.85
N SER A 69 6.02 12.19 20.06
CA SER A 69 5.33 13.46 20.23
C SER A 69 3.82 13.19 20.18
N GLY A 70 3.20 13.00 21.34
CA GLY A 70 1.76 12.73 21.42
C GLY A 70 1.00 13.92 20.83
N GLY A 71 0.12 13.67 19.84
CA GLY A 71 -0.64 14.73 19.17
C GLY A 71 -1.15 14.36 17.78
N PHE A 72 -1.48 15.39 16.99
CA PHE A 72 -1.91 15.31 15.59
C PHE A 72 -0.92 14.56 14.68
N ASP A 73 0.37 14.55 15.03
CA ASP A 73 1.42 13.91 14.23
C ASP A 73 1.28 12.38 14.18
N LEU A 74 0.87 11.76 15.29
CA LEU A 74 0.61 10.32 15.33
C LEU A 74 -0.58 9.94 14.43
N PHE A 75 -1.63 10.76 14.41
CA PHE A 75 -2.77 10.57 13.51
C PHE A 75 -2.36 10.74 12.04
N GLY A 76 -1.55 11.75 11.73
CA GLY A 76 -1.00 11.95 10.39
C GLY A 76 -0.17 10.76 9.91
N LEU A 77 0.72 10.25 10.76
CA LEU A 77 1.54 9.07 10.48
C LEU A 77 0.70 7.80 10.22
N ILE A 78 -0.31 7.55 11.07
CA ILE A 78 -1.19 6.38 10.93
C ILE A 78 -2.03 6.51 9.65
N ALA A 79 -2.62 7.69 9.39
CA ALA A 79 -3.41 7.93 8.20
C ALA A 79 -2.58 7.70 6.93
N LEU A 80 -1.36 8.24 6.88
CA LEU A 80 -0.46 8.08 5.74
C LEU A 80 -0.03 6.63 5.54
N ALA A 81 0.20 5.88 6.61
CA ALA A 81 0.47 4.44 6.55
C ALA A 81 -0.73 3.65 5.99
N LEU A 82 -1.95 3.99 6.39
CA LEU A 82 -3.17 3.35 5.86
C LEU A 82 -3.37 3.66 4.38
N LEU A 83 -3.14 4.90 3.95
CA LEU A 83 -3.23 5.29 2.53
C LEU A 83 -2.22 4.50 1.67
N ALA A 84 -0.98 4.34 2.17
CA ALA A 84 0.03 3.50 1.51
C ALA A 84 -0.39 2.03 1.42
N ASN A 85 -1.05 1.49 2.46
CA ASN A 85 -1.60 0.13 2.46
C ASN A 85 -2.71 -0.07 1.41
N ILE A 86 -3.63 0.89 1.31
CA ILE A 86 -4.72 0.88 0.32
C ILE A 86 -4.12 0.88 -1.09
N ALA A 87 -3.15 1.77 -1.36
CA ALA A 87 -2.48 1.84 -2.66
C ALA A 87 -1.86 0.48 -3.04
N ALA A 88 -1.07 -0.11 -2.14
CA ALA A 88 -0.45 -1.43 -2.38
C ALA A 88 -1.49 -2.53 -2.62
N THR A 89 -2.61 -2.50 -1.91
CA THR A 89 -3.70 -3.48 -2.03
C THR A 89 -4.41 -3.34 -3.38
N LEU A 90 -4.72 -2.13 -3.83
CA LEU A 90 -5.36 -1.87 -5.13
C LEU A 90 -4.47 -2.28 -6.30
N PHE A 91 -3.17 -2.02 -6.21
CA PHE A 91 -2.20 -2.50 -7.20
C PHE A 91 -2.21 -4.04 -7.29
N GLY A 92 -2.07 -4.71 -6.15
CA GLY A 92 -2.08 -6.17 -6.08
C GLY A 92 -3.39 -6.78 -6.58
N ALA A 93 -4.53 -6.19 -6.23
CA ALA A 93 -5.84 -6.61 -6.70
C ALA A 93 -5.97 -6.52 -8.22
N GLY A 94 -5.55 -5.40 -8.84
CA GLY A 94 -5.62 -5.24 -10.30
C GLY A 94 -4.75 -6.24 -11.05
N VAL A 95 -3.53 -6.49 -10.58
CA VAL A 95 -2.63 -7.49 -11.17
C VAL A 95 -3.20 -8.90 -11.00
N ALA A 96 -3.69 -9.25 -9.81
CA ALA A 96 -4.29 -10.56 -9.53
C ALA A 96 -5.53 -10.83 -10.40
N MET A 97 -6.40 -9.83 -10.58
CA MET A 97 -7.61 -9.94 -11.43
C MET A 97 -7.28 -10.02 -12.92
N LEU A 98 -6.18 -9.40 -13.36
CA LEU A 98 -5.74 -9.44 -14.75
C LEU A 98 -5.14 -10.81 -15.10
N LEU A 99 -4.20 -11.30 -14.28
CA LEU A 99 -3.46 -12.53 -14.55
C LEU A 99 -4.24 -13.79 -14.16
N ARG A 100 -5.05 -13.74 -13.08
CA ARG A 100 -5.91 -14.87 -12.62
C ARG A 100 -5.17 -16.18 -12.40
N THR A 101 -3.87 -16.10 -12.10
CA THR A 101 -2.97 -17.24 -11.87
C THR A 101 -1.98 -16.89 -10.77
N GLN A 102 -1.49 -17.89 -10.05
CA GLN A 102 -0.47 -17.72 -9.00
C GLN A 102 0.93 -17.40 -9.54
N GLN A 103 1.15 -17.59 -10.85
CA GLN A 103 2.30 -16.99 -11.55
C GLN A 103 2.28 -15.44 -11.53
N ALA A 104 1.17 -14.82 -11.10
CA ALA A 104 1.11 -13.38 -10.84
C ALA A 104 1.91 -12.96 -9.60
N GLY A 105 2.23 -13.88 -8.68
CA GLY A 105 2.94 -13.57 -7.43
C GLY A 105 4.24 -12.80 -7.66
N PRO A 106 5.19 -13.30 -8.48
CA PRO A 106 6.40 -12.57 -8.85
C PRO A 106 6.11 -11.22 -9.53
N VAL A 107 5.08 -11.14 -10.37
CA VAL A 107 4.67 -9.91 -11.08
C VAL A 107 4.13 -8.85 -10.12
N ILE A 108 3.52 -9.26 -9.01
CA ILE A 108 3.10 -8.36 -7.92
C ILE A 108 4.31 -7.95 -7.06
N ARG A 109 5.21 -8.89 -6.76
CA ARG A 109 6.32 -8.69 -5.81
C ARG A 109 7.41 -7.78 -6.35
N THR A 110 7.85 -8.02 -7.58
CA THR A 110 9.01 -7.33 -8.17
C THR A 110 8.82 -5.82 -8.26
N PRO A 111 7.68 -5.28 -8.75
CA PRO A 111 7.48 -3.84 -8.82
C PRO A 111 7.40 -3.19 -7.44
N ILE A 112 6.68 -3.80 -6.50
CA ILE A 112 6.56 -3.28 -5.13
C ILE A 112 7.94 -3.24 -4.46
N PHE A 113 8.72 -4.32 -4.61
CA PHE A 113 10.08 -4.37 -4.09
C PHE A 113 10.95 -3.27 -4.70
N LEU A 114 10.94 -3.08 -6.02
CA LEU A 114 11.71 -2.03 -6.68
C LEU A 114 11.30 -0.63 -6.21
N VAL A 115 10.00 -0.36 -6.08
CA VAL A 115 9.48 0.92 -5.59
C VAL A 115 9.91 1.17 -4.14
N LEU A 116 9.86 0.16 -3.27
CA LEU A 116 10.30 0.30 -1.87
C LEU A 116 11.81 0.38 -1.74
N PHE A 117 12.57 -0.30 -2.61
CA PHE A 117 14.02 -0.30 -2.61
C PHE A 117 14.59 1.03 -3.11
N LEU A 118 13.97 1.62 -4.13
CA LEU A 118 14.31 2.96 -4.64
C LEU A 118 13.77 4.09 -3.77
N ALA A 119 12.79 3.82 -2.89
CA ALA A 119 12.39 4.80 -1.89
C ALA A 119 13.57 5.00 -0.91
N PRO A 120 13.85 6.24 -0.46
CA PRO A 120 15.01 6.57 0.38
C PRO A 120 14.78 6.13 1.83
N VAL A 121 14.48 4.85 2.03
CA VAL A 121 14.13 4.22 3.31
C VAL A 121 15.38 4.01 4.17
N PHE A 122 16.47 3.59 3.55
CA PHE A 122 17.73 3.28 4.21
C PHE A 122 18.75 4.43 4.14
N VAL A 123 18.65 5.29 3.12
CA VAL A 123 19.55 6.43 2.89
C VAL A 123 18.71 7.69 2.70
N PRO A 124 18.95 8.77 3.47
CA PRO A 124 18.35 10.08 3.26
C PRO A 124 18.47 10.55 1.81
N LEU A 125 17.42 11.21 1.31
CA LEU A 125 17.37 11.68 -0.09
C LEU A 125 18.55 12.62 -0.41
N ASP A 126 18.96 13.42 0.56
CA ASP A 126 20.03 14.42 0.47
C ASP A 126 21.43 13.79 0.31
N LEU A 127 21.55 12.48 0.56
CA LEU A 127 22.79 11.72 0.40
C LEU A 127 22.81 10.89 -0.89
N LEU A 128 21.72 10.89 -1.66
CA LEU A 128 21.68 10.26 -2.98
C LEU A 128 22.21 11.24 -4.03
N SER A 129 22.98 10.74 -5.00
CA SER A 129 23.47 11.53 -6.13
C SER A 129 23.31 10.78 -7.46
N GLY A 130 23.24 11.54 -8.55
CA GLY A 130 23.11 11.00 -9.90
C GLY A 130 21.68 10.53 -10.23
N TRP A 131 21.57 9.48 -11.05
CA TRP A 131 20.27 8.99 -11.55
C TRP A 131 19.35 8.42 -10.47
N ILE A 132 19.93 7.89 -9.39
CA ILE A 132 19.18 7.31 -8.26
C ILE A 132 18.38 8.40 -7.54
N GLU A 133 18.94 9.60 -7.38
CA GLU A 133 18.26 10.74 -6.78
C GLU A 133 17.04 11.15 -7.61
N THR A 134 17.18 11.23 -8.94
CA THR A 134 16.07 11.58 -9.84
C THR A 134 14.94 10.56 -9.75
N VAL A 135 15.28 9.27 -9.74
CA VAL A 135 14.27 8.20 -9.64
C VAL A 135 13.61 8.19 -8.26
N ALA A 136 14.37 8.43 -7.19
CA ALA A 136 13.82 8.55 -5.85
C ALA A 136 12.89 9.77 -5.71
N ARG A 137 13.21 10.92 -6.33
CA ARG A 137 12.33 12.11 -6.34
C ARG A 137 11.02 11.89 -7.09
N LEU A 138 11.04 11.12 -8.18
CA LEU A 138 9.83 10.79 -8.96
C LEU A 138 8.96 9.71 -8.31
N ASN A 139 9.50 9.00 -7.31
CA ASN A 139 8.78 7.92 -6.66
C ASN A 139 7.71 8.49 -5.70
N PRO A 140 6.41 8.22 -5.93
CA PRO A 140 5.34 8.75 -5.08
C PRO A 140 5.46 8.27 -3.62
N PHE A 141 6.11 7.12 -3.40
CA PHE A 141 6.37 6.57 -2.07
C PHE A 141 7.38 7.40 -1.26
N THR A 142 8.24 8.14 -1.94
CA THR A 142 9.21 9.05 -1.32
C THR A 142 8.51 10.18 -0.58
N HIS A 143 7.50 10.81 -1.19
CA HIS A 143 6.73 11.87 -0.55
C HIS A 143 5.99 11.38 0.71
N ILE A 144 5.44 10.16 0.64
CA ILE A 144 4.79 9.49 1.78
C ILE A 144 5.80 9.23 2.91
N LEU A 145 7.01 8.79 2.56
CA LEU A 145 8.06 8.50 3.54
C LEU A 145 8.62 9.77 4.20
N GLU A 146 8.84 10.83 3.43
CA GLU A 146 9.37 12.10 3.93
C GLU A 146 8.39 12.78 4.90
N ALA A 147 7.10 12.87 4.54
CA ALA A 147 6.09 13.42 5.44
C ALA A 147 5.97 12.61 6.74
N ALA A 148 6.09 11.29 6.65
CA ALA A 148 6.10 10.43 7.83
C ALA A 148 7.32 10.62 8.74
N ARG A 149 8.50 10.88 8.14
CA ARG A 149 9.69 11.27 8.91
C ARG A 149 9.47 12.61 9.60
N GLY A 150 8.87 13.58 8.91
CA GLY A 150 8.48 14.86 9.50
C GLY A 150 7.56 14.70 10.71
N PHE A 151 6.52 13.87 10.59
CA PHE A 151 5.63 13.54 11.72
C PHE A 151 6.36 12.88 12.90
N LEU A 152 7.35 12.02 12.66
CA LEU A 152 8.15 11.41 13.73
C LEU A 152 9.15 12.39 14.35
N ALA A 153 9.65 13.35 13.58
CA ALA A 153 10.57 14.38 14.04
C ALA A 153 9.86 15.54 14.75
N GLY A 154 8.52 15.59 14.73
CA GLY A 154 7.74 16.72 15.22
C GLY A 154 7.82 17.97 14.33
N ASP A 155 8.34 17.83 13.11
CA ASP A 155 8.40 18.87 12.08
C ASP A 155 7.77 18.36 10.76
N PRO A 156 6.44 18.32 10.70
CA PRO A 156 5.71 17.78 9.56
C PRO A 156 5.84 18.67 8.32
N THR A 157 6.90 18.44 7.53
CA THR A 157 7.12 19.06 6.22
C THR A 157 6.50 18.22 5.09
N GLY A 158 6.05 18.88 4.01
CA GLY A 158 5.54 18.19 2.82
C GLY A 158 4.22 17.43 2.98
N VAL A 159 3.49 17.62 4.08
CA VAL A 159 2.24 16.90 4.39
C VAL A 159 1.20 17.01 3.27
N ALA A 160 0.92 18.23 2.79
CA ALA A 160 -0.05 18.43 1.71
C ALA A 160 0.35 17.67 0.43
N ALA A 161 1.64 17.67 0.08
CA ALA A 161 2.17 16.93 -1.07
C ALA A 161 2.04 15.41 -0.87
N ALA A 162 2.30 14.90 0.33
CA ALA A 162 2.17 13.47 0.63
C ALA A 162 0.72 12.98 0.57
N PHE A 163 -0.24 13.74 1.13
CA PHE A 163 -1.65 13.39 1.09
C PHE A 163 -2.25 13.52 -0.32
N THR A 164 -1.89 14.57 -1.07
CA THR A 164 -2.33 14.71 -2.47
C THR A 164 -1.77 13.61 -3.36
N THR A 165 -0.47 13.30 -3.23
CA THR A 165 0.17 12.19 -3.96
C THR A 165 -0.48 10.85 -3.62
N SER A 166 -0.76 10.61 -2.33
CA SER A 166 -1.44 9.39 -1.89
C SER A 166 -2.85 9.28 -2.46
N ALA A 167 -3.62 10.37 -2.47
CA ALA A 167 -4.96 10.40 -3.03
C ALA A 167 -4.96 10.14 -4.55
N VAL A 168 -4.03 10.78 -5.28
CA VAL A 168 -3.86 10.56 -6.73
C VAL A 168 -3.44 9.12 -7.01
N LEU A 169 -2.51 8.58 -6.23
CA LEU A 169 -2.06 7.19 -6.37
C LEU A 169 -3.21 6.20 -6.13
N ILE A 170 -4.01 6.41 -5.09
CA ILE A 170 -5.19 5.58 -4.81
C ILE A 170 -6.20 5.67 -5.94
N LEU A 171 -6.46 6.87 -6.48
CA LEU A 171 -7.36 7.05 -7.63
C LEU A 171 -6.90 6.26 -8.86
N ILE A 172 -5.62 6.38 -9.22
CA ILE A 172 -5.04 5.66 -10.36
C ILE A 172 -5.12 4.14 -10.14
N LEU A 173 -4.76 3.67 -8.94
CA LEU A 173 -4.75 2.24 -8.63
C LEU A 173 -6.17 1.67 -8.46
N ALA A 174 -7.14 2.47 -8.04
CA ALA A 174 -8.55 2.08 -8.04
C ALA A 174 -9.06 1.89 -9.47
N LEU A 175 -8.72 2.80 -10.40
CA LEU A 175 -9.04 2.64 -11.81
C LEU A 175 -8.36 1.39 -12.40
N TRP A 176 -7.10 1.14 -12.03
CA TRP A 176 -6.37 -0.08 -12.42
C TRP A 176 -7.05 -1.36 -11.89
N ALA A 177 -7.45 -1.39 -10.62
CA ALA A 177 -8.15 -2.53 -10.03
C ALA A 177 -9.50 -2.78 -10.71
N VAL A 178 -10.25 -1.72 -11.02
CA VAL A 178 -11.51 -1.81 -11.78
C VAL A 178 -11.28 -2.30 -13.20
N TYR A 179 -10.20 -1.85 -13.86
CA TYR A 179 -9.82 -2.34 -15.18
C TYR A 179 -9.51 -3.85 -15.14
N GLY A 180 -8.74 -4.30 -14.15
CA GLY A 180 -8.46 -5.71 -13.91
C GLY A 180 -9.73 -6.52 -13.71
N LEU A 181 -10.68 -6.00 -12.93
CA LEU A 181 -11.99 -6.63 -12.70
C LEU A 181 -12.81 -6.75 -13.99
N ARG A 182 -12.90 -5.67 -14.79
CA ARG A 182 -13.63 -5.70 -16.07
C ARG A 182 -12.99 -6.64 -17.09
N SER A 183 -11.66 -6.73 -17.09
CA SER A 183 -10.98 -7.76 -17.87
C SER A 183 -11.41 -9.15 -17.41
N ALA A 184 -11.47 -9.36 -16.09
CA ALA A 184 -11.96 -10.60 -15.47
C ALA A 184 -13.37 -11.00 -15.92
N GLU A 185 -14.27 -10.03 -16.02
CA GLU A 185 -15.63 -10.22 -16.50
C GLU A 185 -15.73 -10.66 -17.96
N ARG A 186 -14.86 -10.15 -18.84
CA ARG A 186 -14.95 -10.43 -20.30
C ARG A 186 -14.48 -11.83 -20.71
N ALA A 187 -13.75 -12.51 -19.84
CA ALA A 187 -13.12 -13.80 -20.16
C ALA A 187 -13.62 -14.94 -19.28
N GLY A 188 -14.74 -14.76 -18.58
CA GLY A 188 -15.51 -15.81 -17.91
C GLY A 188 -16.94 -15.80 -18.43
#